data_AF-A0A496QVE1-F1
#
_entry.id   AF-A0A496QVE1-F1
#
_cell.length_a   1.000
_cell.length_b   1.000
_cell.length_c   1.000
_cell.angle_alpha   90.00
_cell.angle_beta   90.00
_cell.angle_gamma   90.00
#
_symmetry.space_group_name_H-M   'P 1'
#
loop_
_entity.id
_entity.type
_entity.pdbx_description
1 polymer ?
#
loop_
_entity_poly.entity_id
_entity_poly.type
_entity_poly.pdbx_seq_one_letter_code
_entity_poly.pdbx_strand_id
1 'polypeptide(L)'
;MRARFLLSIFLIYTIFSSCRIGEDRTTEQKPLESYHERQNAVLKTLTLSFAGDIMAHDVNYLRKPYSRIYESVKHIFLEDDLTFANLEFPVDPQRPLSNYPNFNNHPPYVEAAISAGFDVFSLANNHIGDQGKGGIENTLSTMKELQKQNNIFFSGIKTQGRGNFIPIMIEKRNLKIGFLAITSFINNYSTAELVEIVNYKKSSENEAFVNYISSIAPHYDLFILSFHGGIEYALQPEREKILFFYSLLHAGVDIVWGHHPHVLQPWEMRMIRGATKLIIPSSGNFISGQTWRIDPVNPNPRRVFTGDSAIFSVVVGMLDDDAWILKVKPILISNYKDPDYGMLVMPFEKILELENLSEEWENYYHNRLKEIEKITADRKTKYYGR
;
A
#
# COMPACT_ATOMS: atom_id res chain seq x y z
N MET A 1 -53.34 15.33 101.09
CA MET A 1 -53.08 15.78 99.70
C MET A 1 -51.69 15.27 99.32
N ARG A 2 -51.66 14.41 98.30
CA ARG A 2 -50.59 13.60 97.67
C ARG A 2 -49.13 13.71 98.17
N ALA A 3 -48.65 12.59 98.70
CA ALA A 3 -47.26 12.10 98.64
C ALA A 3 -47.28 10.69 98.01
N ARG A 4 -46.56 10.47 96.90
CA ARG A 4 -46.27 9.18 96.21
C ARG A 4 -45.12 9.46 95.22
N PHE A 5 -43.93 8.88 95.40
CA PHE A 5 -43.42 7.53 95.00
C PHE A 5 -42.46 7.62 93.80
N LEU A 6 -41.35 6.89 93.94
CA LEU A 6 -40.22 6.66 93.02
C LEU A 6 -40.62 6.19 91.61
N LEU A 7 -39.79 6.49 90.60
CA LEU A 7 -39.09 5.46 89.80
C LEU A 7 -38.00 6.04 88.88
N SER A 8 -36.89 5.29 88.79
CA SER A 8 -35.66 5.51 88.03
C SER A 8 -35.83 5.28 86.51
N ILE A 9 -35.15 6.05 85.66
CA ILE A 9 -34.86 5.68 84.26
C ILE A 9 -33.41 6.09 83.92
N PHE A 10 -32.62 5.10 83.50
CA PHE A 10 -31.30 5.22 82.87
C PHE A 10 -31.46 5.71 81.43
N LEU A 11 -30.62 6.63 80.95
CA LEU A 11 -30.38 6.79 79.50
C LEU A 11 -28.93 7.21 79.19
N ILE A 12 -28.44 6.62 78.11
CA ILE A 12 -27.07 6.41 77.65
C ILE A 12 -26.50 7.65 76.92
N TYR A 13 -25.19 7.88 77.09
CA TYR A 13 -24.36 8.82 76.33
C TYR A 13 -24.14 8.36 74.88
N THR A 14 -24.31 9.26 73.91
CA THR A 14 -23.66 9.15 72.58
C THR A 14 -23.04 10.47 72.16
N ILE A 15 -21.75 10.38 71.83
CA ILE A 15 -20.85 11.43 71.36
C ILE A 15 -20.95 11.50 69.83
N PHE A 16 -21.10 12.70 69.26
CA PHE A 16 -20.93 12.95 67.83
C PHE A 16 -19.52 13.49 67.55
N SER A 17 -18.70 12.70 66.83
CA SER A 17 -17.45 13.14 66.20
C SER A 17 -17.67 13.30 64.69
N SER A 18 -17.36 14.47 64.14
CA SER A 18 -17.36 14.73 62.70
C SER A 18 -16.05 14.27 62.06
N CYS A 19 -16.15 13.47 61.00
CA CYS A 19 -15.04 12.94 60.21
C CYS A 19 -14.30 14.05 59.42
N ARG A 20 -12.96 14.08 59.50
CA ARG A 20 -12.07 14.82 58.61
C ARG A 20 -11.48 13.86 57.58
N ILE A 21 -11.54 14.20 56.29
CA ILE A 21 -11.04 13.40 55.16
C ILE A 21 -9.71 13.99 54.64
N GLY A 22 -8.67 13.16 54.73
CA GLY A 22 -7.59 12.85 53.77
C GLY A 22 -6.96 13.88 52.83
N GLU A 23 -5.67 14.11 53.07
CA GLU A 23 -4.51 14.20 52.13
C GLU A 23 -4.67 14.84 50.74
N ASP A 24 -4.04 16.01 50.59
CA ASP A 24 -3.76 16.68 49.32
C ASP A 24 -2.44 16.15 48.73
N ARG A 25 -2.51 15.47 47.57
CA ARG A 25 -1.34 15.04 46.80
C ARG A 25 -0.91 16.19 45.90
N THR A 26 0.26 16.73 46.20
CA THR A 26 0.98 17.68 45.34
C THR A 26 1.11 17.13 43.93
N THR A 27 0.65 17.92 42.96
CA THR A 27 0.79 17.68 41.54
C THR A 27 2.26 17.89 41.14
N GLU A 28 2.95 16.79 40.84
CA GLU A 28 4.28 16.79 40.25
C GLU A 28 4.17 17.35 38.82
N GLN A 29 4.45 18.65 38.66
CA GLN A 29 4.66 19.27 37.36
C GLN A 29 5.91 18.64 36.72
N LYS A 30 5.72 17.92 35.60
CA LYS A 30 6.85 17.54 34.73
C LYS A 30 7.64 18.82 34.33
N PRO A 31 8.98 18.81 34.34
CA PRO A 31 9.78 20.00 34.09
C PRO A 31 9.52 20.63 32.71
N LEU A 32 9.54 21.96 32.67
CA LEU A 32 9.42 22.82 31.48
C LEU A 32 10.54 22.64 30.43
N GLU A 33 11.49 21.72 30.63
CA GLU A 33 12.58 21.44 29.69
C GLU A 33 12.09 20.97 28.30
N SER A 34 10.86 20.44 28.21
CA SER A 34 10.29 19.92 26.94
C SER A 34 9.75 20.98 25.95
N TYR A 35 9.76 22.28 26.27
CA TYR A 35 9.22 23.29 25.35
C TYR A 35 10.28 23.84 24.38
N HIS A 36 11.52 24.03 24.83
CA HIS A 36 12.60 24.54 23.99
C HIS A 36 13.20 23.48 23.04
N GLU A 37 13.21 22.19 23.42
CA GLU A 37 13.62 21.11 22.51
C GLU A 37 12.64 20.93 21.34
N ARG A 38 11.34 21.05 21.59
CA ARG A 38 10.30 20.94 20.54
C ARG A 38 10.34 22.08 19.51
N GLN A 39 10.86 23.26 19.87
CA GLN A 39 11.01 24.36 18.91
C GLN A 39 12.20 24.20 17.96
N ASN A 40 13.15 23.32 18.29
CA ASN A 40 14.33 23.03 17.45
C ASN A 40 14.24 21.67 16.73
N ALA A 41 13.11 20.97 16.85
CA ALA A 41 12.95 19.66 16.24
C ALA A 41 12.86 19.82 14.71
N VAL A 42 13.95 19.40 14.03
CA VAL A 42 14.04 19.43 12.57
C VAL A 42 13.09 18.36 12.02
N LEU A 43 12.05 18.79 11.30
CA LEU A 43 11.18 17.90 10.55
C LEU A 43 12.03 17.05 9.61
N LYS A 44 12.06 15.74 9.85
CA LYS A 44 12.70 14.79 8.95
C LYS A 44 11.67 14.34 7.93
N THR A 45 12.13 14.01 6.73
CA THR A 45 11.27 13.48 5.67
C THR A 45 11.82 12.17 5.11
N LEU A 46 10.88 11.33 4.70
CA LEU A 46 11.12 10.10 3.94
C LEU A 46 10.32 10.20 2.63
N THR A 47 10.93 9.89 1.49
CA THR A 47 10.24 9.87 0.20
C THR A 47 10.03 8.43 -0.26
N LEU A 48 8.79 8.04 -0.44
CA LEU A 48 8.39 6.70 -0.87
C LEU A 48 7.73 6.77 -2.25
N SER A 49 8.11 5.90 -3.18
CA SER A 49 7.43 5.78 -4.47
C SER A 49 6.58 4.51 -4.53
N PHE A 50 5.32 4.64 -4.95
CA PHE A 50 4.43 3.49 -5.16
C PHE A 50 4.08 3.36 -6.64
N ALA A 51 4.51 2.27 -7.25
CA ALA A 51 4.18 1.91 -8.62
C ALA A 51 2.95 1.00 -8.69
N GLY A 52 2.49 0.71 -9.90
CA GLY A 52 1.45 -0.26 -10.17
C GLY A 52 1.92 -1.71 -10.31
N ASP A 53 1.10 -2.47 -11.02
CA ASP A 53 1.35 -3.89 -11.31
C ASP A 53 2.48 -4.03 -12.34
N ILE A 54 3.54 -4.73 -11.96
CA ILE A 54 4.55 -5.24 -12.89
C ILE A 54 4.01 -6.56 -13.41
N MET A 55 3.58 -6.55 -14.67
CA MET A 55 3.17 -7.74 -15.40
C MET A 55 4.20 -8.10 -16.48
N ALA A 56 4.15 -9.36 -16.91
CA ALA A 56 5.05 -9.91 -17.90
C ALA A 56 4.28 -10.61 -19.02
N HIS A 57 3.69 -9.83 -19.93
CA HIS A 57 3.15 -10.40 -21.16
C HIS A 57 4.28 -10.72 -22.14
N ASP A 58 3.98 -11.50 -23.18
CA ASP A 58 4.94 -11.87 -24.24
C ASP A 58 5.67 -10.67 -24.85
N VAL A 59 4.95 -9.59 -25.13
CA VAL A 59 5.49 -8.34 -25.66
C VAL A 59 6.43 -7.62 -24.68
N ASN A 60 6.38 -7.97 -23.39
CA ASN A 60 7.30 -7.48 -22.38
C ASN A 60 8.52 -8.42 -22.25
N TYR A 61 8.31 -9.72 -21.97
CA TYR A 61 9.43 -10.62 -21.65
C TYR A 61 10.21 -11.12 -22.88
N LEU A 62 9.66 -11.03 -24.10
CA LEU A 62 10.38 -11.39 -25.32
C LEU A 62 11.33 -10.28 -25.81
N ARG A 63 11.19 -9.06 -25.30
CA ARG A 63 11.98 -7.90 -25.74
C ARG A 63 13.05 -7.56 -24.71
N LYS A 64 14.31 -7.76 -25.11
CA LYS A 64 15.50 -7.47 -24.29
C LYS A 64 16.27 -6.27 -24.86
N PRO A 65 17.03 -5.52 -24.03
CA PRO A 65 17.21 -5.72 -22.59
C PRO A 65 16.03 -5.16 -21.77
N TYR A 66 15.62 -5.87 -20.72
CA TYR A 66 14.47 -5.51 -19.88
C TYR A 66 14.64 -4.16 -19.15
N SER A 67 15.88 -3.71 -18.94
CA SER A 67 16.18 -2.39 -18.35
C SER A 67 15.55 -1.23 -19.12
N ARG A 68 15.30 -1.39 -20.43
CA ARG A 68 14.64 -0.37 -21.26
C ARG A 68 13.25 -0.01 -20.75
N ILE A 69 12.52 -0.96 -20.15
CA ILE A 69 11.18 -0.73 -19.59
C ILE A 69 11.17 0.46 -18.62
N TYR A 70 12.25 0.63 -17.86
CA TYR A 70 12.34 1.56 -16.74
C TYR A 70 13.15 2.83 -17.04
N GLU A 71 13.84 2.89 -18.19
CA GLU A 71 14.89 3.89 -18.46
C GLU A 71 14.41 5.34 -18.28
N SER A 72 13.18 5.63 -18.71
CA SER A 72 12.64 6.99 -18.69
C SER A 72 12.23 7.48 -17.30
N VAL A 73 12.01 6.55 -16.36
CA VAL A 73 11.47 6.78 -15.01
C VAL A 73 12.43 6.41 -13.87
N LYS A 74 13.49 5.64 -14.13
CA LYS A 74 14.41 5.15 -13.07
C LYS A 74 15.01 6.24 -12.18
N HIS A 75 15.20 7.45 -12.71
CA HIS A 75 15.68 8.60 -11.92
C HIS A 75 14.76 8.94 -10.74
N ILE A 76 13.45 8.68 -10.85
CA ILE A 76 12.48 8.88 -9.76
C ILE A 76 12.81 7.96 -8.59
N PHE A 77 13.12 6.70 -8.88
CA PHE A 77 13.34 5.64 -7.89
C PHE A 77 14.75 5.72 -7.29
N LEU A 78 15.75 6.11 -8.07
CA LEU A 78 17.13 6.26 -7.58
C LEU A 78 17.32 7.47 -6.65
N GLU A 79 16.38 8.42 -6.67
CA GLU A 79 16.41 9.63 -5.83
C GLU A 79 15.52 9.52 -4.58
N ASP A 80 14.69 8.48 -4.46
CA ASP A 80 13.82 8.27 -3.31
C ASP A 80 14.47 7.40 -2.22
N ASP A 81 13.71 7.14 -1.15
CA ASP A 81 14.19 6.29 -0.06
C ASP A 81 13.79 4.82 -0.22
N LEU A 82 12.57 4.55 -0.72
CA LEU A 82 12.10 3.20 -1.06
C LEU A 82 11.07 3.26 -2.19
N THR A 83 11.21 2.39 -3.18
CA THR A 83 10.21 2.17 -4.24
C THR A 83 9.48 0.83 -4.07
N PHE A 84 8.14 0.86 -4.19
CA PHE A 84 7.24 -0.29 -4.05
C PHE A 84 6.62 -0.70 -5.40
N ALA A 85 6.52 -2.01 -5.66
CA ALA A 85 5.80 -2.59 -6.82
C ALA A 85 5.02 -3.87 -6.48
N ASN A 86 3.91 -4.13 -7.18
CA ASN A 86 3.26 -5.44 -7.16
C ASN A 86 3.83 -6.31 -8.28
N LEU A 87 4.34 -7.49 -7.94
CA LEU A 87 4.88 -8.44 -8.91
C LEU A 87 3.83 -9.50 -9.21
N GLU A 88 3.09 -9.32 -10.29
CA GLU A 88 1.87 -10.09 -10.59
C GLU A 88 2.14 -11.30 -11.48
N PHE A 89 3.15 -12.09 -11.10
CA PHE A 89 3.47 -13.37 -11.73
C PHE A 89 4.41 -14.19 -10.85
N PRO A 90 4.41 -15.54 -11.01
CA PRO A 90 5.45 -16.39 -10.45
C PRO A 90 6.81 -16.16 -11.13
N VAL A 91 7.89 -16.31 -10.35
CA VAL A 91 9.28 -16.22 -10.82
C VAL A 91 9.95 -17.58 -10.62
N ASP A 92 9.82 -18.46 -11.60
CA ASP A 92 10.38 -19.81 -11.55
C ASP A 92 11.31 -20.06 -12.75
N PRO A 93 12.65 -20.04 -12.56
CA PRO A 93 13.62 -20.31 -13.62
C PRO A 93 13.61 -21.76 -14.10
N GLN A 94 12.97 -22.68 -13.38
CA GLN A 94 12.88 -24.10 -13.75
C GLN A 94 11.71 -24.37 -14.70
N ARG A 95 10.85 -23.38 -14.94
CA ARG A 95 9.68 -23.48 -15.82
C ARG A 95 9.83 -22.57 -17.03
N PRO A 96 9.19 -22.89 -18.17
CA PRO A 96 9.19 -22.01 -19.34
C PRO A 96 8.62 -20.62 -19.01
N LEU A 97 9.07 -19.60 -19.72
CA LEU A 97 8.37 -18.31 -19.75
C LEU A 97 6.94 -18.54 -20.27
N SER A 98 5.95 -17.90 -19.65
CA SER A 98 4.56 -18.01 -20.08
C SER A 98 3.78 -16.72 -19.85
N ASN A 99 2.80 -16.48 -20.73
CA ASN A 99 1.91 -15.33 -20.71
C ASN A 99 0.53 -15.72 -20.12
N TYR A 100 -0.39 -14.76 -20.07
CA TYR A 100 -1.80 -14.97 -19.78
C TYR A 100 -2.38 -16.20 -20.52
N PRO A 101 -3.17 -17.06 -19.85
CA PRO A 101 -3.72 -16.90 -18.50
C PRO A 101 -2.88 -17.51 -17.37
N ASN A 102 -1.69 -18.05 -17.66
CA ASN A 102 -0.90 -18.82 -16.70
C ASN A 102 0.54 -18.32 -16.71
N PHE A 103 0.82 -17.25 -15.96
CA PHE A 103 2.09 -16.55 -16.04
C PHE A 103 3.26 -17.32 -15.41
N ASN A 104 4.45 -17.06 -15.95
CA ASN A 104 5.73 -17.38 -15.32
C ASN A 104 6.81 -16.51 -15.96
N ASN A 105 7.72 -15.99 -15.14
CA ASN A 105 8.88 -15.27 -15.62
C ASN A 105 10.16 -15.71 -14.89
N HIS A 106 11.30 -15.19 -15.35
CA HIS A 106 12.63 -15.55 -14.86
C HIS A 106 13.29 -14.39 -14.12
N PRO A 107 14.28 -14.66 -13.25
CA PRO A 107 14.96 -13.66 -12.43
C PRO A 107 15.42 -12.39 -13.18
N PRO A 108 15.99 -12.47 -14.41
CA PRO A 108 16.46 -11.27 -15.12
C PRO A 108 15.41 -10.19 -15.36
N TYR A 109 14.12 -10.56 -15.42
CA TYR A 109 13.05 -9.58 -15.56
C TYR A 109 12.81 -8.79 -14.26
N VAL A 110 12.94 -9.45 -13.11
CA VAL A 110 12.84 -8.82 -11.78
C VAL A 110 14.11 -8.03 -11.47
N GLU A 111 15.29 -8.57 -11.80
CA GLU A 111 16.59 -7.89 -11.67
C GLU A 111 16.63 -6.54 -12.39
N ALA A 112 15.95 -6.42 -13.53
CA ALA A 112 15.82 -5.16 -14.24
C ALA A 112 15.00 -4.11 -13.46
N ALA A 113 13.94 -4.52 -12.76
CA ALA A 113 13.20 -3.64 -11.86
C ALA A 113 14.08 -3.22 -10.66
N ILE A 114 14.76 -4.18 -10.03
CA ILE A 114 15.66 -3.91 -8.90
C ILE A 114 16.76 -2.92 -9.31
N SER A 115 17.39 -3.13 -10.48
CA SER A 115 18.42 -2.25 -11.02
C SER A 115 17.91 -0.85 -11.36
N ALA A 116 16.59 -0.69 -11.58
CA ALA A 116 15.96 0.60 -11.80
C ALA A 116 15.62 1.34 -10.50
N GLY A 117 15.76 0.69 -9.34
CA GLY A 117 15.51 1.28 -8.02
C GLY A 117 14.31 0.70 -7.26
N PHE A 118 13.71 -0.42 -7.70
CA PHE A 118 12.63 -1.06 -6.94
C PHE A 118 13.16 -1.83 -5.73
N ASP A 119 12.69 -1.48 -4.53
CA ASP A 119 13.16 -2.04 -3.26
C ASP A 119 12.17 -3.01 -2.62
N VAL A 120 10.86 -2.78 -2.76
CA VAL A 120 9.84 -3.51 -2.01
C VAL A 120 8.78 -4.12 -2.94
N PHE A 121 8.58 -5.44 -2.83
CA PHE A 121 7.66 -6.17 -3.70
C PHE A 121 6.47 -6.78 -2.97
N SER A 122 5.26 -6.49 -3.44
CA SER A 122 4.04 -7.24 -3.10
C SER A 122 3.96 -8.48 -3.98
N LEU A 123 3.82 -9.65 -3.36
CA LEU A 123 3.68 -10.95 -4.05
C LEU A 123 2.29 -11.56 -3.86
N ALA A 124 1.46 -11.01 -2.96
CA ALA A 124 0.09 -11.49 -2.76
C ALA A 124 -0.83 -10.92 -3.84
N ASN A 125 -1.05 -11.68 -4.89
CA ASN A 125 -1.97 -11.36 -5.98
C ASN A 125 -2.61 -12.63 -6.52
N ASN A 126 -3.56 -12.49 -7.45
CA ASN A 126 -4.30 -13.63 -7.96
C ASN A 126 -3.47 -14.56 -8.86
N HIS A 127 -2.40 -14.05 -9.48
CA HIS A 127 -1.53 -14.77 -10.41
C HIS A 127 -0.34 -15.49 -9.75
N ILE A 128 -0.05 -15.23 -8.48
CA ILE A 128 1.10 -15.85 -7.79
C ILE A 128 1.03 -17.39 -7.77
N GLY A 129 -0.17 -17.96 -7.85
CA GLY A 129 -0.43 -19.40 -7.86
C GLY A 129 -0.52 -20.05 -9.24
N ASP A 130 -0.24 -19.32 -10.33
CA ASP A 130 -0.38 -19.79 -11.71
C ASP A 130 0.45 -21.07 -11.95
N GLN A 131 1.70 -21.09 -11.51
CA GLN A 131 2.57 -22.29 -11.58
C GLN A 131 2.37 -23.30 -10.44
N GLY A 132 1.25 -23.21 -9.72
CA GLY A 132 0.92 -24.08 -8.58
C GLY A 132 1.85 -23.86 -7.37
N LYS A 133 1.79 -24.79 -6.40
CA LYS A 133 2.58 -24.69 -5.15
C LYS A 133 4.08 -24.60 -5.40
N GLY A 134 4.60 -25.46 -6.28
CA GLY A 134 6.02 -25.45 -6.65
C GLY A 134 6.44 -24.12 -7.30
N GLY A 135 5.54 -23.47 -8.05
CA GLY A 135 5.76 -22.12 -8.56
C GLY A 135 5.93 -21.07 -7.47
N ILE A 136 5.07 -21.10 -6.44
CA ILE A 136 5.19 -20.20 -5.28
C ILE A 136 6.48 -20.46 -4.50
N GLU A 137 6.80 -21.73 -4.25
CA GLU A 137 8.02 -22.14 -3.53
C GLU A 137 9.29 -21.68 -4.27
N ASN A 138 9.34 -21.87 -5.60
CA ASN A 138 10.45 -21.41 -6.43
C ASN A 138 10.49 -19.87 -6.55
N THR A 139 9.33 -19.20 -6.60
CA THR A 139 9.26 -17.73 -6.53
C THR A 139 9.85 -17.24 -5.21
N LEU A 140 9.46 -17.83 -4.08
CA LEU A 140 9.99 -17.47 -2.78
C LEU A 140 11.49 -17.73 -2.68
N SER A 141 11.98 -18.86 -3.21
CA SER A 141 13.41 -19.17 -3.27
C SER A 141 14.18 -18.13 -4.08
N THR A 142 13.66 -17.80 -5.28
CA THR A 142 14.24 -16.79 -6.16
C THR A 142 14.28 -15.41 -5.50
N MET A 143 13.17 -14.96 -4.91
CA MET A 143 13.11 -13.66 -4.24
C MET A 143 14.04 -13.58 -3.02
N LYS A 144 14.20 -14.68 -2.27
CA LYS A 144 15.21 -14.76 -1.19
C LYS A 144 16.63 -14.66 -1.70
N GLU A 145 16.93 -15.24 -2.86
CA GLU A 145 18.27 -15.13 -3.45
C GLU A 145 18.53 -13.71 -3.93
N LEU A 146 17.56 -13.09 -4.61
CA LEU A 146 17.63 -11.68 -5.00
C LEU A 146 17.78 -10.76 -3.78
N GLN A 147 17.11 -11.05 -2.66
CA GLN A 147 17.25 -10.31 -1.40
C GLN A 147 18.63 -10.42 -0.74
N LYS A 148 19.37 -11.52 -0.94
CA LYS A 148 20.75 -11.61 -0.42
C LYS A 148 21.71 -10.75 -1.25
N GLN A 149 21.43 -10.64 -2.54
CA GLN A 149 22.28 -9.95 -3.50
C GLN A 149 21.96 -8.46 -3.60
N ASN A 150 20.71 -8.10 -3.32
CA ASN A 150 20.16 -6.77 -3.45
C ASN A 150 19.38 -6.47 -2.16
N ASN A 151 19.50 -5.27 -1.62
CA ASN A 151 18.81 -4.87 -0.38
C ASN A 151 17.30 -4.65 -0.61
N ILE A 152 16.61 -5.70 -1.05
CA ILE A 152 15.18 -5.70 -1.39
C ILE A 152 14.36 -6.43 -0.32
N PHE A 153 13.07 -6.17 -0.36
CA PHE A 153 12.09 -6.66 0.58
C PHE A 153 10.87 -7.18 -0.17
N PHE A 154 10.17 -8.16 0.40
CA PHE A 154 8.94 -8.67 -0.18
C PHE A 154 7.99 -9.27 0.85
N SER A 155 6.70 -9.27 0.54
CA SER A 155 5.65 -9.81 1.40
C SER A 155 4.55 -10.49 0.58
N GLY A 156 3.74 -11.33 1.22
CA GLY A 156 2.48 -11.87 0.65
C GLY A 156 2.46 -13.37 0.35
N ILE A 157 3.62 -14.03 0.33
CA ILE A 157 3.74 -15.49 0.21
C ILE A 157 4.60 -16.10 1.32
N LYS A 158 4.41 -17.40 1.57
CA LYS A 158 5.06 -18.13 2.68
C LYS A 158 5.39 -19.57 2.32
N THR A 159 6.22 -20.20 3.14
CA THR A 159 6.63 -21.61 2.97
C THR A 159 5.62 -22.61 3.54
N GLN A 160 4.79 -22.22 4.51
CA GLN A 160 3.89 -23.15 5.19
C GLN A 160 2.79 -22.44 5.99
N GLY A 161 1.61 -23.08 6.03
CA GLY A 161 0.49 -22.74 6.92
C GLY A 161 -0.32 -21.49 6.54
N ARG A 162 -1.63 -21.49 6.82
CA ARG A 162 -2.46 -20.28 6.71
C ARG A 162 -2.15 -19.31 7.86
N GLY A 163 -1.74 -18.08 7.56
CA GLY A 163 -2.54 -16.92 7.97
C GLY A 163 -1.97 -16.19 9.18
N ASN A 164 -0.64 -16.07 9.27
CA ASN A 164 -0.03 -15.34 10.38
C ASN A 164 0.12 -13.84 10.07
N PHE A 165 -0.14 -13.42 8.82
CA PHE A 165 -0.14 -12.02 8.37
C PHE A 165 1.05 -11.21 8.90
N ILE A 166 2.23 -11.84 8.95
CA ILE A 166 3.43 -11.26 9.57
C ILE A 166 3.94 -10.16 8.63
N PRO A 167 3.90 -8.88 9.02
CA PRO A 167 4.52 -7.83 8.23
C PRO A 167 6.02 -8.01 8.26
N ILE A 168 6.68 -7.68 7.16
CA ILE A 168 8.12 -7.49 7.19
C ILE A 168 8.42 -6.13 7.80
N MET A 169 9.53 -6.04 8.54
CA MET A 169 10.03 -4.77 9.08
C MET A 169 11.15 -4.26 8.20
N ILE A 170 11.03 -3.01 7.76
CA ILE A 170 12.04 -2.30 6.98
C ILE A 170 12.53 -1.13 7.82
N GLU A 171 13.83 -1.06 8.07
CA GLU A 171 14.43 0.08 8.77
C GLU A 171 14.99 1.08 7.75
N LYS A 172 14.45 2.30 7.71
CA LYS A 172 14.93 3.36 6.81
C LYS A 172 14.85 4.71 7.52
N ARG A 173 15.95 5.47 7.51
CA ARG A 173 16.08 6.76 8.22
C ARG A 173 15.67 6.70 9.71
N ASN A 174 15.95 5.57 10.36
CA ASN A 174 15.55 5.24 11.74
C ASN A 174 14.04 5.06 11.98
N LEU A 175 13.22 4.94 10.92
CA LEU A 175 11.85 4.45 11.05
C LEU A 175 11.78 2.95 10.86
N LYS A 176 10.93 2.32 11.67
CA LYS A 176 10.43 0.96 11.50
C LYS A 176 9.19 1.00 10.65
N ILE A 177 9.34 0.64 9.38
CA ILE A 177 8.24 0.55 8.42
C ILE A 177 7.73 -0.90 8.41
N GLY A 178 6.47 -1.10 8.77
CA GLY A 178 5.78 -2.38 8.62
C GLY A 178 5.20 -2.49 7.22
N PHE A 179 5.52 -3.56 6.48
CA PHE A 179 4.93 -3.83 5.17
C PHE A 179 4.27 -5.21 5.12
N LEU A 180 2.98 -5.22 4.77
CA LEU A 180 2.19 -6.44 4.60
C LEU A 180 1.46 -6.42 3.26
N ALA A 181 1.61 -7.49 2.49
CA ALA A 181 0.85 -7.68 1.26
C ALA A 181 -0.24 -8.75 1.45
N ILE A 182 -1.45 -8.44 0.98
CA ILE A 182 -2.59 -9.36 0.98
C ILE A 182 -3.32 -9.34 -0.36
N THR A 183 -3.97 -10.45 -0.70
CA THR A 183 -4.91 -10.54 -1.83
C THR A 183 -6.31 -10.91 -1.35
N SER A 184 -7.33 -10.48 -2.07
CA SER A 184 -8.72 -10.87 -1.78
C SER A 184 -9.11 -12.24 -2.32
N PHE A 185 -8.39 -12.73 -3.33
CA PHE A 185 -8.62 -14.04 -3.96
C PHE A 185 -7.38 -14.51 -4.72
N ILE A 186 -7.41 -15.76 -5.17
CA ILE A 186 -6.39 -16.35 -6.05
C ILE A 186 -7.04 -17.14 -7.17
N ASN A 187 -6.36 -17.23 -8.32
CA ASN A 187 -6.86 -18.00 -9.47
C ASN A 187 -6.80 -19.52 -9.20
N ASN A 188 -5.76 -19.98 -8.51
CA ASN A 188 -5.54 -21.39 -8.19
C ASN A 188 -5.72 -21.68 -6.69
N TYR A 189 -6.94 -21.99 -6.25
CA TYR A 189 -7.24 -22.23 -4.83
C TYR A 189 -6.43 -23.34 -4.17
N SER A 190 -5.82 -24.25 -4.93
CA SER A 190 -4.93 -25.28 -4.35
C SER A 190 -3.68 -24.70 -3.68
N THR A 191 -3.34 -23.44 -3.97
CA THR A 191 -2.19 -22.75 -3.39
C THR A 191 -2.53 -21.81 -2.23
N ALA A 192 -3.80 -21.74 -1.82
CA ALA A 192 -4.30 -20.76 -0.83
C ALA A 192 -3.57 -20.75 0.51
N GLU A 193 -2.98 -21.88 0.92
CA GLU A 193 -2.22 -21.98 2.16
C GLU A 193 -0.86 -21.28 2.12
N LEU A 194 -0.36 -20.92 0.94
CA LEU A 194 0.95 -20.30 0.74
C LEU A 194 0.86 -18.79 0.47
N VAL A 195 -0.34 -18.21 0.51
CA VAL A 195 -0.62 -16.81 0.19
C VAL A 195 -1.35 -16.15 1.36
N GLU A 196 -1.10 -14.86 1.60
CA GLU A 196 -1.88 -14.07 2.55
C GLU A 196 -3.18 -13.59 1.90
N ILE A 197 -4.30 -14.22 2.27
CA ILE A 197 -5.61 -14.00 1.66
C ILE A 197 -6.60 -13.45 2.69
N VAL A 198 -7.27 -12.34 2.35
CA VAL A 198 -8.35 -11.75 3.16
C VAL A 198 -9.56 -11.49 2.28
N ASN A 199 -10.64 -12.23 2.49
CA ASN A 199 -11.90 -11.94 1.80
C ASN A 199 -12.64 -10.80 2.50
N TYR A 200 -12.38 -9.56 2.08
CA TYR A 200 -13.01 -8.36 2.64
C TYR A 200 -14.54 -8.30 2.49
N LYS A 201 -15.14 -9.14 1.63
CA LYS A 201 -16.61 -9.24 1.46
C LYS A 201 -17.25 -10.12 2.53
N LYS A 202 -16.46 -10.89 3.29
CA LYS A 202 -16.95 -11.66 4.43
C LYS A 202 -16.68 -10.89 5.72
N SER A 203 -17.74 -10.42 6.36
CA SER A 203 -17.65 -9.52 7.52
C SER A 203 -16.80 -10.10 8.66
N SER A 204 -16.92 -11.39 8.96
CA SER A 204 -16.16 -12.02 10.04
C SER A 204 -14.66 -12.14 9.76
N GLU A 205 -14.27 -12.47 8.52
CA GLU A 205 -12.86 -12.51 8.11
C GLU A 205 -12.25 -11.09 8.10
N ASN A 206 -13.01 -10.11 7.59
CA ASN A 206 -12.62 -8.71 7.60
C ASN A 206 -12.42 -8.19 9.03
N GLU A 207 -13.37 -8.39 9.93
CA GLU A 207 -13.29 -7.94 11.32
C GLU A 207 -12.11 -8.58 12.07
N ALA A 208 -11.92 -9.90 11.93
CA ALA A 208 -10.79 -10.58 12.54
C ALA A 208 -9.44 -10.02 12.05
N PHE A 209 -9.33 -9.77 10.74
CA PHE A 209 -8.12 -9.19 10.15
C PHE A 209 -7.88 -7.75 10.62
N VAL A 210 -8.91 -6.89 10.61
CA VAL A 210 -8.79 -5.50 11.08
C VAL A 210 -8.39 -5.43 12.55
N ASN A 211 -8.96 -6.30 13.39
CA ASN A 211 -8.58 -6.39 14.82
C ASN A 211 -7.13 -6.86 14.99
N TYR A 212 -6.68 -7.81 14.18
CA TYR A 212 -5.28 -8.23 14.16
C TYR A 212 -4.34 -7.09 13.74
N ILE A 213 -4.67 -6.37 12.66
CA ILE A 213 -3.90 -5.19 12.25
C ILE A 213 -3.84 -4.15 13.36
N SER A 214 -4.96 -3.92 14.07
CA SER A 214 -5.01 -2.98 15.18
C SER A 214 -4.13 -3.36 16.37
N SER A 215 -3.82 -4.63 16.56
CA SER A 215 -2.91 -5.06 17.63
C SER A 215 -1.44 -4.96 17.25
N ILE A 216 -1.10 -5.03 15.96
CA ILE A 216 0.29 -5.03 15.50
C ILE A 216 0.78 -3.70 14.93
N ALA A 217 -0.11 -2.87 14.39
CA ALA A 217 0.27 -1.59 13.77
C ALA A 217 1.06 -0.66 14.70
N PRO A 218 0.76 -0.57 16.01
CA PRO A 218 1.53 0.26 16.95
C PRO A 218 3.00 -0.17 17.16
N HIS A 219 3.44 -1.30 16.61
CA HIS A 219 4.85 -1.72 16.67
C HIS A 219 5.72 -1.11 15.57
N TYR A 220 5.13 -0.31 14.69
CA TYR A 220 5.77 0.33 13.55
C TYR A 220 5.48 1.82 13.56
N ASP A 221 6.45 2.62 13.12
CA ASP A 221 6.30 4.07 13.01
C ASP A 221 5.49 4.46 11.76
N LEU A 222 5.53 3.58 10.74
CA LEU A 222 4.73 3.69 9.51
C LEU A 222 4.26 2.29 9.10
N PHE A 223 2.96 2.09 8.91
CA PHE A 223 2.42 0.81 8.46
C PHE A 223 1.82 0.93 7.04
N ILE A 224 2.38 0.15 6.11
CA ILE A 224 1.99 0.12 4.71
C ILE A 224 1.35 -1.24 4.40
N LEU A 225 0.16 -1.23 3.83
CA LEU A 225 -0.56 -2.44 3.42
C LEU A 225 -0.78 -2.43 1.90
N SER A 226 -0.21 -3.43 1.21
CA SER A 226 -0.53 -3.71 -0.20
C SER A 226 -1.77 -4.60 -0.28
N PHE A 227 -2.75 -4.21 -1.09
CA PHE A 227 -4.00 -4.94 -1.27
C PHE A 227 -4.26 -5.25 -2.74
N HIS A 228 -4.40 -6.53 -3.06
CA HIS A 228 -4.74 -6.98 -4.40
C HIS A 228 -6.21 -7.45 -4.48
N GLY A 229 -7.07 -6.69 -5.16
CA GLY A 229 -8.49 -7.05 -5.26
C GLY A 229 -9.42 -5.97 -5.80
N GLY A 230 -10.66 -6.35 -6.10
CA GLY A 230 -11.70 -5.49 -6.66
C GLY A 230 -12.25 -6.06 -7.96
N ILE A 231 -12.76 -5.18 -8.83
CA ILE A 231 -13.33 -5.53 -10.13
C ILE A 231 -12.37 -5.06 -11.22
N GLU A 232 -11.94 -5.98 -12.10
CA GLU A 232 -11.10 -5.66 -13.26
C GLU A 232 -11.71 -4.54 -14.11
N TYR A 233 -10.86 -3.60 -14.53
CA TYR A 233 -11.15 -2.48 -15.44
C TYR A 233 -12.19 -1.47 -14.93
N ALA A 234 -12.62 -1.57 -13.67
CA ALA A 234 -13.51 -0.60 -13.06
C ALA A 234 -12.75 0.68 -12.69
N LEU A 235 -13.10 1.82 -13.28
CA LEU A 235 -12.46 3.12 -13.01
C LEU A 235 -12.81 3.70 -11.63
N GLN A 236 -13.81 3.15 -10.95
CA GLN A 236 -14.15 3.49 -9.57
C GLN A 236 -14.08 2.24 -8.71
N PRO A 237 -13.53 2.32 -7.48
CA PRO A 237 -13.53 1.20 -6.55
C PRO A 237 -14.94 0.92 -6.06
N GLU A 238 -15.23 -0.36 -5.78
CA GLU A 238 -16.48 -0.75 -5.14
C GLU A 238 -16.56 -0.20 -3.70
N ARG A 239 -17.78 0.09 -3.24
CA ARG A 239 -18.02 0.73 -1.95
C ARG A 239 -17.46 -0.10 -0.80
N GLU A 240 -17.65 -1.41 -0.87
CA GLU A 240 -17.21 -2.40 0.13
C GLU A 240 -15.69 -2.40 0.28
N LYS A 241 -14.96 -2.28 -0.84
CA LYS A 241 -13.48 -2.17 -0.85
C LYS A 241 -13.02 -0.88 -0.16
N ILE A 242 -13.68 0.24 -0.43
CA ILE A 242 -13.36 1.52 0.23
C ILE A 242 -13.68 1.49 1.73
N LEU A 243 -14.81 0.90 2.13
CA LEU A 243 -15.14 0.74 3.55
C LEU A 243 -14.11 -0.13 4.28
N PHE A 244 -13.61 -1.19 3.62
CA PHE A 244 -12.51 -1.98 4.14
C PHE A 244 -11.21 -1.18 4.28
N PHE A 245 -10.88 -0.31 3.32
CA PHE A 245 -9.69 0.54 3.46
C PHE A 245 -9.82 1.55 4.60
N TYR A 246 -11.01 2.08 4.83
CA TYR A 246 -11.25 2.93 6.00
C TYR A 246 -11.06 2.18 7.32
N SER A 247 -11.55 0.94 7.44
CA SER A 247 -11.34 0.16 8.66
C SER A 247 -9.85 -0.11 8.90
N LEU A 248 -9.05 -0.35 7.85
CA LEU A 248 -7.60 -0.47 7.96
C LEU A 248 -6.91 0.82 8.42
N LEU A 249 -7.31 1.99 7.91
CA LEU A 249 -6.77 3.26 8.40
C LEU A 249 -7.08 3.48 9.89
N HIS A 250 -8.29 3.13 10.32
CA HIS A 250 -8.68 3.21 11.74
C HIS A 250 -7.97 2.20 12.63
N ALA A 251 -7.58 1.05 12.09
CA ALA A 251 -6.75 0.04 12.74
C ALA A 251 -5.28 0.46 12.84
N GLY A 252 -4.86 1.52 12.15
CA GLY A 252 -3.50 2.06 12.28
C GLY A 252 -2.67 1.98 11.01
N VAL A 253 -3.17 1.38 9.92
CA VAL A 253 -2.47 1.46 8.61
C VAL A 253 -2.36 2.92 8.17
N ASP A 254 -1.20 3.35 7.69
CA ASP A 254 -0.95 4.72 7.22
C ASP A 254 -1.15 4.85 5.72
N ILE A 255 -0.77 3.82 4.97
CA ILE A 255 -0.89 3.77 3.52
C ILE A 255 -1.54 2.45 3.13
N VAL A 256 -2.71 2.51 2.51
CA VAL A 256 -3.33 1.36 1.81
C VAL A 256 -3.10 1.55 0.32
N TRP A 257 -2.32 0.66 -0.27
CA TRP A 257 -1.90 0.73 -1.67
C TRP A 257 -2.44 -0.47 -2.45
N GLY A 258 -3.30 -0.19 -3.42
CA GLY A 258 -4.17 -1.15 -4.07
C GLY A 258 -3.76 -1.52 -5.49
N HIS A 259 -4.17 -2.73 -5.89
CA HIS A 259 -3.87 -3.42 -7.15
C HIS A 259 -5.09 -4.19 -7.65
N HIS A 260 -4.97 -4.85 -8.81
CA HIS A 260 -5.92 -5.76 -9.46
C HIS A 260 -6.84 -5.18 -10.55
N PRO A 261 -7.48 -4.00 -10.40
CA PRO A 261 -8.30 -3.45 -11.47
C PRO A 261 -7.57 -3.24 -12.81
N HIS A 262 -6.23 -3.30 -12.82
CA HIS A 262 -5.37 -3.01 -13.97
C HIS A 262 -5.55 -1.59 -14.53
N VAL A 263 -6.28 -0.73 -13.83
CA VAL A 263 -6.57 0.66 -14.21
C VAL A 263 -6.40 1.55 -13.00
N LEU A 264 -5.91 2.77 -13.21
CA LEU A 264 -5.77 3.75 -12.15
C LEU A 264 -7.14 4.12 -11.57
N GLN A 265 -7.27 4.13 -10.24
CA GLN A 265 -8.47 4.57 -9.53
C GLN A 265 -8.19 5.84 -8.72
N PRO A 266 -9.21 6.69 -8.46
CA PRO A 266 -9.02 7.90 -7.68
C PRO A 266 -8.49 7.60 -6.27
N TRP A 267 -7.39 8.24 -5.91
CA TRP A 267 -6.77 8.18 -4.59
C TRP A 267 -7.35 9.26 -3.65
N GLU A 268 -7.14 9.10 -2.35
CA GLU A 268 -7.53 10.12 -1.37
C GLU A 268 -6.61 10.16 -0.14
N MET A 269 -6.44 11.35 0.43
CA MET A 269 -5.87 11.55 1.76
C MET A 269 -6.97 11.75 2.79
N ARG A 270 -6.74 11.22 3.99
CA ARG A 270 -7.69 11.32 5.11
C ARG A 270 -6.98 11.62 6.41
N MET A 271 -7.54 12.57 7.16
CA MET A 271 -7.09 12.87 8.51
C MET A 271 -7.76 11.90 9.49
N ILE A 272 -6.98 11.05 10.15
CA ILE A 272 -7.45 10.06 11.13
C ILE A 272 -6.63 10.23 12.40
N ARG A 273 -7.29 10.49 13.53
CA ARG A 273 -6.64 10.67 14.85
C ARG A 273 -5.48 11.68 14.86
N GLY A 274 -5.58 12.73 14.03
CA GLY A 274 -4.57 13.81 13.97
C GLY A 274 -3.43 13.57 12.97
N ALA A 275 -3.36 12.40 12.34
CA ALA A 275 -2.40 12.10 11.28
C ALA A 275 -3.09 11.99 9.91
N THR A 276 -2.43 12.50 8.87
CA THR A 276 -2.89 12.32 7.49
C THR A 276 -2.41 10.96 6.98
N LYS A 277 -3.35 10.18 6.44
CA LYS A 277 -3.17 8.83 5.90
C LYS A 277 -3.58 8.79 4.42
N LEU A 278 -3.15 7.76 3.70
CA LEU A 278 -3.30 7.64 2.25
C LEU A 278 -4.02 6.35 1.85
N ILE A 279 -4.97 6.48 0.92
CA ILE A 279 -5.58 5.35 0.20
C ILE A 279 -5.34 5.55 -1.29
N ILE A 280 -4.74 4.55 -1.92
CA ILE A 280 -4.62 4.41 -3.37
C ILE A 280 -5.40 3.16 -3.76
N PRO A 281 -6.66 3.25 -4.22
CA PRO A 281 -7.47 2.06 -4.41
C PRO A 281 -6.99 1.12 -5.52
N SER A 282 -6.40 1.68 -6.57
CA SER A 282 -5.65 0.95 -7.58
C SER A 282 -4.65 1.89 -8.23
N SER A 283 -3.41 1.42 -8.33
CA SER A 283 -2.33 2.13 -9.03
C SER A 283 -2.29 1.84 -10.55
N GLY A 284 -3.14 0.93 -11.04
CA GLY A 284 -3.09 0.45 -12.42
C GLY A 284 -1.87 -0.41 -12.73
N ASN A 285 -1.67 -0.75 -14.01
CA ASN A 285 -0.47 -1.46 -14.45
C ASN A 285 0.72 -0.51 -14.55
N PHE A 286 1.78 -0.75 -13.78
CA PHE A 286 3.04 -0.07 -14.02
C PHE A 286 3.58 -0.46 -15.40
N ILE A 287 3.60 -1.76 -15.70
CA ILE A 287 3.94 -2.29 -17.02
C ILE A 287 3.08 -3.52 -17.33
N SER A 288 2.49 -3.54 -18.53
CA SER A 288 1.77 -4.69 -19.06
C SER A 288 1.85 -4.74 -20.59
N GLY A 289 1.33 -5.82 -21.19
CA GLY A 289 1.12 -5.94 -22.63
C GLY A 289 -0.34 -5.74 -23.05
N GLN A 290 -1.22 -5.34 -22.13
CA GLN A 290 -2.67 -5.32 -22.37
C GLN A 290 -3.10 -4.28 -23.42
N THR A 291 -2.26 -3.27 -23.68
CA THR A 291 -2.48 -2.23 -24.71
C THR A 291 -1.72 -2.48 -26.01
N TRP A 292 -0.96 -3.57 -26.15
CA TRP A 292 -0.12 -3.81 -27.33
C TRP A 292 -0.87 -3.77 -28.67
N ARG A 293 -2.13 -4.23 -28.66
CA ARG A 293 -3.01 -4.32 -29.83
C ARG A 293 -4.02 -3.18 -29.93
N ILE A 294 -3.86 -2.11 -29.15
CA ILE A 294 -4.73 -0.94 -29.26
C ILE A 294 -4.45 -0.21 -30.58
N ASP A 295 -5.54 0.16 -31.25
CA ASP A 295 -5.58 1.09 -32.38
C ASP A 295 -5.75 2.51 -31.83
N PRO A 296 -4.85 3.47 -32.13
CA PRO A 296 -4.96 4.84 -31.61
C PRO A 296 -6.20 5.60 -32.12
N VAL A 297 -6.78 5.20 -33.26
CA VAL A 297 -7.95 5.85 -33.87
C VAL A 297 -9.25 5.35 -33.25
N ASN A 298 -9.39 4.04 -33.11
CA ASN A 298 -10.60 3.39 -32.57
C ASN A 298 -10.27 2.46 -31.40
N PRO A 299 -9.75 3.00 -30.29
CA PRO A 299 -9.25 2.15 -29.24
C PRO A 299 -10.40 1.52 -28.45
N ASN A 300 -10.21 0.29 -27.95
CA ASN A 300 -11.20 -0.35 -27.09
C ASN A 300 -11.40 0.48 -25.79
N PRO A 301 -12.62 0.97 -25.52
CA PRO A 301 -12.84 1.99 -24.48
C PRO A 301 -12.59 1.48 -23.05
N ARG A 302 -12.56 0.16 -22.83
CA ARG A 302 -12.18 -0.42 -21.53
C ARG A 302 -10.68 -0.66 -21.43
N ARG A 303 -10.05 -1.18 -22.49
CA ARG A 303 -8.64 -1.59 -22.46
C ARG A 303 -7.65 -0.43 -22.51
N VAL A 304 -8.04 0.74 -23.04
CA VAL A 304 -7.19 1.94 -23.05
C VAL A 304 -6.62 2.32 -21.68
N PHE A 305 -7.40 2.13 -20.62
CA PHE A 305 -6.97 2.46 -19.26
C PHE A 305 -5.92 1.49 -18.70
N THR A 306 -5.72 0.33 -19.34
CA THR A 306 -4.77 -0.69 -18.86
C THR A 306 -3.30 -0.39 -19.17
N GLY A 307 -3.06 0.62 -20.00
CA GLY A 307 -1.73 1.15 -20.25
C GLY A 307 -1.43 2.38 -19.40
N ASP A 308 -2.40 2.88 -18.63
CA ASP A 308 -2.28 4.14 -17.93
C ASP A 308 -2.15 3.91 -16.42
N SER A 309 -1.19 4.59 -15.80
CA SER A 309 -0.86 4.42 -14.39
C SER A 309 -0.26 5.71 -13.81
N ALA A 310 0.05 5.68 -12.53
CA ALA A 310 0.78 6.74 -11.86
C ALA A 310 1.84 6.14 -10.92
N ILE A 311 3.00 6.77 -10.87
CA ILE A 311 3.96 6.58 -9.78
C ILE A 311 3.57 7.59 -8.69
N PHE A 312 3.14 7.12 -7.53
CA PHE A 312 2.80 8.00 -6.41
C PHE A 312 4.05 8.29 -5.58
N SER A 313 4.61 9.47 -5.74
CA SER A 313 5.67 9.98 -4.86
C SER A 313 5.03 10.53 -3.58
N VAL A 314 5.33 9.90 -2.45
CA VAL A 314 4.73 10.17 -1.14
C VAL A 314 5.82 10.65 -0.20
N VAL A 315 5.69 11.89 0.26
CA VAL A 315 6.57 12.45 1.28
C VAL A 315 5.92 12.23 2.64
N VAL A 316 6.60 11.48 3.50
CA VAL A 316 6.23 11.24 4.89
C VAL A 316 7.00 12.23 5.75
N GLY A 317 6.27 13.02 6.54
CA GLY A 317 6.84 13.87 7.58
C GLY A 317 7.00 13.09 8.87
N MET A 318 8.09 13.35 9.59
CA MET A 318 8.42 12.68 10.85
C MET A 318 8.85 13.69 11.90
N LEU A 319 8.29 13.54 13.10
CA LEU A 319 8.69 14.28 14.28
C LEU A 319 8.61 13.36 15.49
N ASP A 320 9.75 13.16 16.16
CA ASP A 320 9.88 12.20 17.25
C ASP A 320 9.39 10.78 16.84
N ASP A 321 8.38 10.24 17.50
CA ASP A 321 7.77 8.93 17.22
C ASP A 321 6.51 9.02 16.32
N ASP A 322 6.18 10.21 15.80
CA ASP A 322 5.00 10.43 14.96
C ASP A 322 5.37 10.53 13.47
N ALA A 323 4.63 9.82 12.62
CA ALA A 323 4.73 9.91 11.16
C ALA A 323 3.37 10.25 10.52
N TRP A 324 3.40 11.04 9.45
CA TRP A 324 2.20 11.38 8.69
C TRP A 324 2.51 11.65 7.22
N ILE A 325 1.50 11.47 6.36
CA ILE A 325 1.61 11.80 4.95
C ILE A 325 1.59 13.33 4.80
N LEU A 326 2.72 13.92 4.38
CA LEU A 326 2.88 15.36 4.20
C LEU A 326 2.42 15.79 2.80
N LYS A 327 2.79 15.00 1.78
CA LYS A 327 2.53 15.32 0.38
C LYS A 327 2.42 14.04 -0.44
N VAL A 328 1.52 14.05 -1.42
CA VAL A 328 1.42 13.01 -2.44
C VAL A 328 1.46 13.69 -3.80
N LYS A 329 2.34 13.24 -4.69
CA LYS A 329 2.46 13.69 -6.07
C LYS A 329 2.36 12.49 -7.01
N PRO A 330 1.23 12.28 -7.70
CA PRO A 330 1.16 11.31 -8.78
C PRO A 330 1.98 11.82 -9.98
N ILE A 331 2.87 10.96 -10.49
CA ILE A 331 3.58 11.16 -11.76
C ILE A 331 2.91 10.26 -12.78
N LEU A 332 2.21 10.88 -13.74
CA LEU A 332 1.37 10.17 -14.69
C LEU A 332 2.23 9.50 -15.76
N ILE A 333 2.07 8.20 -15.91
CA ILE A 333 2.83 7.36 -16.84
C ILE A 333 1.87 6.58 -17.75
N SER A 334 2.36 6.24 -18.94
CA SER A 334 1.71 5.31 -19.83
C SER A 334 2.67 4.23 -20.32
N ASN A 335 2.12 3.08 -20.68
CA ASN A 335 2.81 2.01 -21.36
C ASN A 335 2.89 2.39 -22.85
N TYR A 336 4.04 2.94 -23.23
CA TYR A 336 4.36 3.33 -24.59
C TYR A 336 4.74 2.11 -25.43
N LYS A 337 4.22 2.06 -26.65
CA LYS A 337 4.53 1.01 -27.62
C LYS A 337 5.72 1.43 -28.47
N ASP A 338 6.89 0.95 -28.09
CA ASP A 338 8.14 1.11 -28.82
C ASP A 338 8.29 0.01 -29.90
N PRO A 339 8.64 0.37 -31.15
CA PRO A 339 8.76 -0.59 -32.25
C PRO A 339 9.88 -1.63 -32.05
N ASP A 340 10.95 -1.26 -31.36
CA ASP A 340 12.16 -2.08 -31.21
C ASP A 340 12.15 -2.86 -29.89
N TYR A 341 11.74 -2.18 -28.82
CA TYR A 341 11.85 -2.65 -27.44
C TYR A 341 10.53 -3.09 -26.81
N GLY A 342 9.41 -3.05 -27.55
CA GLY A 342 8.12 -3.52 -27.05
C GLY A 342 7.41 -2.49 -26.18
N MET A 343 6.91 -2.88 -25.02
CA MET A 343 6.25 -1.93 -24.12
C MET A 343 7.26 -1.30 -23.17
N LEU A 344 7.31 0.03 -23.14
CA LEU A 344 8.12 0.83 -22.24
C LEU A 344 7.24 1.62 -21.27
N VAL A 345 7.74 1.93 -20.08
CA VAL A 345 7.06 2.87 -19.18
C VAL A 345 7.61 4.27 -19.43
N MET A 346 6.73 5.22 -19.70
CA MET A 346 7.11 6.62 -19.93
C MET A 346 6.15 7.60 -19.27
N PRO A 347 6.65 8.72 -18.68
CA PRO A 347 5.80 9.84 -18.33
C PRO A 347 5.06 10.36 -19.56
N PHE A 348 3.78 10.73 -19.41
CA PHE A 348 2.99 11.27 -20.53
C PHE A 348 3.66 12.47 -21.19
N GLU A 349 4.25 13.37 -20.40
CA GLU A 349 4.98 14.55 -20.89
C GLU A 349 6.12 14.14 -21.85
N LYS A 350 6.91 13.12 -21.48
CA LYS A 350 8.00 12.61 -22.33
C LYS A 350 7.49 11.88 -23.58
N ILE A 351 6.33 11.23 -23.52
CA ILE A 351 5.73 10.61 -24.71
C ILE A 351 5.38 11.71 -25.71
N LEU A 352 4.69 12.77 -25.26
CA LEU A 352 4.23 13.87 -26.12
C LEU A 352 5.37 14.73 -26.68
N GLU A 353 6.59 14.61 -26.16
CA GLU A 353 7.81 15.24 -26.69
C GLU A 353 8.54 14.40 -27.76
N LEU A 354 8.09 13.18 -28.05
CA LEU A 354 8.72 12.32 -29.06
C LEU A 354 8.53 12.87 -30.47
N GLU A 355 9.62 13.10 -31.19
CA GLU A 355 9.61 13.65 -32.56
C GLU A 355 8.93 12.74 -33.60
N ASN A 356 8.84 11.44 -33.33
CA ASN A 356 8.39 10.42 -34.30
C ASN A 356 6.99 9.85 -33.99
N LEU A 357 6.17 10.53 -33.18
CA LEU A 357 4.78 10.14 -33.02
C LEU A 357 3.98 10.49 -34.26
N SER A 358 3.13 9.57 -34.75
CA SER A 358 2.13 9.93 -35.75
C SER A 358 1.02 10.78 -35.12
N GLU A 359 0.31 11.56 -35.93
CA GLU A 359 -0.79 12.41 -35.48
C GLU A 359 -1.87 11.61 -34.73
N GLU A 360 -2.16 10.37 -35.14
CA GLU A 360 -3.12 9.52 -34.45
C GLU A 360 -2.65 9.13 -33.04
N TRP A 361 -1.36 8.81 -32.88
CA TRP A 361 -0.80 8.45 -31.58
C TRP A 361 -0.65 9.65 -30.66
N GLU A 362 -0.26 10.81 -31.19
CA GLU A 362 -0.22 12.06 -30.43
C GLU A 362 -1.61 12.41 -29.89
N ASN A 363 -2.63 12.37 -30.74
CA ASN A 363 -4.03 12.56 -30.34
C ASN A 363 -4.50 11.54 -29.30
N TYR A 364 -4.13 10.27 -29.48
CA TYR A 364 -4.42 9.21 -28.51
C TYR A 364 -3.85 9.58 -27.13
N TYR A 365 -2.55 9.86 -27.03
CA TYR A 365 -1.89 10.14 -25.75
C TYR A 365 -2.37 11.45 -25.12
N HIS A 366 -2.66 12.49 -25.91
CA HIS A 366 -3.29 13.70 -25.39
C HIS A 366 -4.65 13.43 -24.75
N ASN A 367 -5.49 12.60 -25.39
CA ASN A 367 -6.78 12.22 -24.84
C ASN A 367 -6.63 11.34 -23.59
N ARG A 368 -5.67 10.40 -23.58
CA ARG A 368 -5.37 9.59 -22.40
C ARG A 368 -4.92 10.45 -21.21
N LEU A 369 -4.02 11.41 -21.44
CA LEU A 369 -3.57 12.34 -20.41
C LEU A 369 -4.74 13.12 -19.79
N LYS A 370 -5.63 13.69 -20.62
CA LYS A 370 -6.83 14.39 -20.14
C LYS A 370 -7.73 13.49 -19.28
N GLU A 371 -7.88 12.22 -19.62
CA GLU A 371 -8.69 11.28 -18.83
C GLU A 371 -8.02 10.91 -17.51
N ILE A 372 -6.70 10.66 -17.51
CA ILE A 372 -5.99 10.26 -16.29
C ILE A 372 -5.83 11.43 -15.31
N GLU A 373 -5.70 12.67 -15.82
CA GLU A 373 -5.74 13.88 -15.01
C GLU A 373 -7.07 14.03 -14.26
N LYS A 374 -8.21 13.67 -14.87
CA LYS A 374 -9.51 13.68 -14.18
C LYS A 374 -9.59 12.65 -13.05
N ILE A 375 -8.94 11.49 -13.22
CA ILE A 375 -8.89 10.42 -12.21
C ILE A 375 -8.01 10.85 -11.03
N THR A 376 -6.88 11.50 -11.32
CA THR A 376 -5.84 11.87 -10.34
C THR A 376 -5.99 13.28 -9.77
N ALA A 377 -6.91 14.08 -10.32
CA ALA A 377 -7.22 15.42 -9.84
C ALA A 377 -7.39 15.42 -8.32
N ASP A 378 -6.66 16.31 -7.65
CA ASP A 378 -6.53 16.39 -6.21
C ASP A 378 -7.91 16.42 -5.52
N ARG A 379 -8.31 15.28 -4.98
CA ARG A 379 -9.45 15.17 -4.07
C ARG A 379 -8.92 15.49 -2.67
N LYS A 380 -8.76 16.79 -2.43
CA LYS A 380 -8.34 17.36 -1.14
C LYS A 380 -8.97 16.63 0.04
N THR A 381 -8.19 16.53 1.12
CA THR A 381 -8.52 15.93 2.42
C THR A 381 -10.00 16.09 2.76
N LYS A 382 -10.77 15.01 2.62
CA LYS A 382 -12.16 15.00 3.08
C LYS A 382 -12.15 14.79 4.60
N TYR A 383 -12.39 15.87 5.34
CA TYR A 383 -12.68 15.80 6.77
C TYR A 383 -14.06 15.18 6.96
N TYR A 384 -14.12 13.93 7.41
CA TYR A 384 -15.33 13.38 8.01
C TYR A 384 -15.09 13.28 9.51
N GLY A 385 -15.62 14.26 10.25
CA GLY A 385 -15.63 14.22 11.70
C GLY A 385 -16.56 13.11 12.20
N ARG A 386 -16.01 12.28 13.09
CA ARG A 386 -16.61 11.27 13.99
C ARG A 386 -17.93 10.61 13.59
#